data_AF-A0A329KAA0-F1
#
_entry.id   AF-A0A329KAA0-F1
#
_cell.length_a   1.000
_cell.length_b   1.000
_cell.length_c   1.000
_cell.angle_alpha   90.00
_cell.angle_beta   90.00
_cell.angle_gamma   90.00
#
_symmetry.space_group_name_H-M   'P 1'
#
loop_
_entity.id
_entity.type
_entity.pdbx_description
1 polymer ?
#
loop_
_entity_poly.entity_id
_entity_poly.type
_entity_poly.pdbx_seq_one_letter_code
_entity_poly.pdbx_strand_id
1 'polypeptide(L)' 'MNAFLNWWDGNELWLSGLPFVLQALVVVPAVLVVAYATAALLDGVLGKGIELMRRARHDGTPG' A
#
# COMPACT_ATOMS: atom_id res chain seq x y z
N MET A 1 2.31 14.71 -5.50
CA MET A 1 3.60 14.56 -4.79
C MET A 1 3.61 15.32 -3.46
N ASN A 2 3.23 16.61 -3.41
CA ASN A 2 3.23 17.40 -2.17
C ASN A 2 2.39 16.83 -1.02
N ALA A 3 1.25 16.19 -1.32
CA ALA A 3 0.40 15.60 -0.29
C ALA A 3 1.08 14.45 0.48
N PHE A 4 1.88 13.62 -0.22
CA PHE A 4 2.62 12.52 0.38
C PHE A 4 3.78 13.03 1.24
N LEU A 5 4.52 14.04 0.75
CA LEU A 5 5.64 14.64 1.47
C LEU A 5 5.17 15.37 2.74
N ASN A 6 4.08 16.14 2.67
CA ASN A 6 3.51 16.80 3.86
C ASN A 6 2.97 15.79 4.88
N TRP A 7 2.38 14.68 4.41
CA TRP A 7 1.94 13.63 5.32
C TRP A 7 3.13 12.95 6.00
N TRP A 8 4.20 12.67 5.26
CA TRP A 8 5.43 12.10 5.80
C TRP A 8 6.11 13.03 6.82
N ASP A 9 6.24 14.32 6.52
CA ASP A 9 6.79 15.34 7.42
C ASP A 9 6.00 15.46 8.75
N GLY A 10 4.67 15.40 8.67
CA GLY A 10 3.81 15.34 9.87
C GLY A 10 4.00 14.07 10.71
N ASN A 11 4.28 12.92 10.07
CA ASN A 11 4.58 11.69 10.79
C ASN A 11 5.94 11.76 11.50
N GLU A 12 6.97 12.35 10.88
CA GLU A 12 8.30 12.53 11.50
C GLU A 12 8.25 13.42 12.74
N LEU A 13 7.50 14.53 12.68
CA LEU A 13 7.31 15.43 13.82
C LEU A 13 6.57 14.77 14.98
N TRP A 14 5.54 13.98 14.68
CA TRP A 14 4.83 13.23 15.71
C TRP A 14 5.68 12.13 16.35
N LEU A 15 6.44 11.40 15.52
CA LEU A 15 7.34 10.34 15.95
C LEU A 15 8.47 10.82 16.84
N SER A 16 9.11 11.93 16.47
CA SER A 16 10.19 12.53 17.25
C SER A 16 9.72 13.15 18.57
N GLY A 17 8.42 13.47 18.69
CA GLY A 17 7.82 13.98 19.92
C GLY A 17 7.41 12.91 20.94
N LEU A 18 7.45 11.61 20.60
CA LEU A 18 7.01 10.51 21.47
C LEU A 18 8.19 9.83 22.20
N PRO A 19 7.99 9.38 23.47
CA PRO A 19 8.93 8.49 24.14
C PRO A 19 9.00 7.12 23.44
N PHE A 20 10.17 6.48 23.51
CA PHE A 20 10.50 5.23 22.77
C PHE A 20 9.43 4.12 22.83
N VAL A 21 8.83 3.87 24.00
CA VAL A 21 7.80 2.83 24.15
C VAL A 21 6.52 3.18 23.40
N LEU A 22 6.09 4.44 23.46
CA LEU A 22 4.89 4.90 22.73
C LEU A 22 5.17 4.94 21.22
N GLN A 23 6.38 5.32 20.82
CA GLN A 23 6.84 5.23 19.44
C GLN A 23 6.77 3.79 18.92
N ALA A 24 7.33 2.81 19.63
CA ALA A 24 7.32 1.42 19.19
C ALA A 24 5.89 0.84 19.08
N LEU A 25 5.02 1.15 20.06
CA LEU A 25 3.62 0.75 20.05
C LEU A 25 2.82 1.33 18.88
N VAL A 26 3.26 2.46 18.34
CA VAL A 26 2.62 3.16 17.22
C VAL A 26 3.20 2.73 15.87
N VAL A 27 4.53 2.67 15.76
CA VAL A 27 5.25 2.39 14.51
C VAL A 27 4.98 0.98 14.04
N VAL A 28 5.01 -0.01 14.94
CA VAL A 28 4.85 -1.42 14.55
C VAL A 28 3.47 -1.66 13.92
N PRO A 29 2.34 -1.21 14.50
CA PRO A 29 1.04 -1.28 13.84
C PRO A 29 0.94 -0.45 12.55
N ALA A 30 1.50 0.76 12.52
CA ALA A 30 1.46 1.59 11.32
C ALA A 30 2.18 0.91 10.14
N VAL A 31 3.37 0.37 10.38
CA VAL A 31 4.15 -0.41 9.39
C VAL A 31 3.39 -1.65 8.95
N LEU A 32 2.75 -2.37 9.89
CA LEU A 32 1.90 -3.52 9.58
C LEU A 32 0.76 -3.15 8.64
N VAL A 33 0.06 -2.04 8.90
CA VAL A 33 -1.05 -1.56 8.05
C VAL A 33 -0.54 -1.17 6.66
N VAL A 34 0.58 -0.45 6.57
CA VAL A 34 1.17 -0.06 5.28
C VAL A 34 1.62 -1.28 4.49
N ALA A 35 2.28 -2.23 5.13
CA ALA A 35 2.73 -3.48 4.49
C ALA A 35 1.54 -4.30 4.00
N TYR A 36 0.50 -4.46 4.83
CA TYR A 36 -0.71 -5.19 4.47
C TYR A 36 -1.46 -4.51 3.32
N ALA A 37 -1.64 -3.19 3.36
CA ALA A 37 -2.27 -2.45 2.29
C ALA A 37 -1.49 -2.56 0.96
N THR A 38 -0.15 -2.52 1.04
CA THR A 38 0.72 -2.69 -0.13
C THR A 38 0.59 -4.10 -0.71
N ALA A 39 0.62 -5.13 0.13
CA ALA A 39 0.41 -6.51 -0.29
C ALA A 39 -0.97 -6.70 -0.94
N ALA A 40 -2.04 -6.22 -0.30
CA ALA A 40 -3.39 -6.30 -0.82
C ALA A 40 -3.57 -5.57 -2.16
N LEU A 41 -2.92 -4.41 -2.33
CA LEU A 41 -2.91 -3.69 -3.60
C LEU A 41 -2.19 -4.47 -4.69
N LEU A 42 -1.00 -5.01 -4.39
CA LEU A 42 -0.24 -5.83 -5.33
C LEU A 42 -1.03 -7.08 -5.74
N ASP A 43 -1.61 -7.79 -4.79
CA ASP A 43 -2.43 -8.97 -5.03
C ASP A 43 -3.68 -8.64 -5.85
N GLY A 44 -4.33 -7.50 -5.56
CA GLY A 44 -5.48 -7.01 -6.32
C GLY A 44 -5.13 -6.66 -7.77
N VAL A 45 -4.02 -5.96 -7.99
CA VAL A 45 -3.54 -5.61 -9.33
C VAL A 45 -3.16 -6.86 -10.11
N LEU A 46 -2.46 -7.80 -9.49
CA LEU A 46 -2.08 -9.07 -10.13
C LEU A 46 -3.32 -9.89 -10.49
N GLY A 47 -4.27 -10.05 -9.56
CA GLY A 47 -5.51 -10.79 -9.81
C GLY A 47 -6.33 -10.17 -10.94
N LYS A 48 -6.49 -8.84 -10.94
CA LYS A 48 -7.22 -8.13 -12.00
C LYS A 48 -6.48 -8.14 -13.34
N GLY A 49 -5.16 -8.05 -13.31
CA GLY A 49 -4.32 -8.16 -14.51
C GLY A 49 -4.45 -9.52 -15.19
N ILE A 50 -4.43 -10.60 -14.41
CA ILE A 50 -4.60 -11.97 -14.94
C ILE A 50 -6.01 -12.18 -15.49
N GLU A 51 -7.05 -11.73 -14.78
CA GLU A 51 -8.44 -11.82 -15.23
C GLU A 51 -8.67 -11.05 -16.54
N LEU A 52 -8.10 -9.84 -16.64
CA LEU A 52 -8.18 -9.00 -17.83
C LEU A 52 -7.44 -9.63 -19.02
N MET A 53 -6.25 -10.18 -18.80
CA MET A 53 -5.45 -10.82 -19.84
C MET A 53 -6.11 -12.10 -20.36
N ARG A 54 -6.78 -12.86 -19.47
CA ARG A 54 -7.56 -14.04 -19.85
C ARG A 54 -8.79 -13.69 -20.68
N ARG A 55 -9.49 -12.60 -20.36
CA ARG A 55 -10.61 -12.08 -21.18
C ARG A 55 -10.13 -11.59 -22.54
N ALA A 56 -9.08 -10.77 -22.58
CA ALA A 56 -8.50 -10.27 -23.84
C ALA A 56 -8.04 -11.40 -24.77
N ARG A 57 -7.58 -12.54 -24.22
CA ARG A 57 -7.18 -13.71 -25.00
C ARG A 57 -8.38 -14.51 -25.53
N HIS A 58 -9.53 -14.46 -24.88
CA HIS A 58 -10.73 -15.17 -25.34
C HIS A 58 -11.47 -14.41 -26.44
N ASP A 59 -11.41 -13.09 -26.44
CA ASP A 59 -12.02 -12.25 -27.48
C ASP A 59 -11.17 -12.19 -28.78
N GLY A 60 -9.95 -12.76 -28.75
CA GLY A 60 -8.98 -12.75 -29.86
C GLY A 60 -9.13 -13.89 -30.89
N THR A 61 -10.25 -14.61 -30.94
CA THR A 61 -10.50 -15.62 -31.99
C THR A 61 -11.84 -15.36 -32.69
N PRO A 62 -11.87 -14.52 -33.73
CA PRO A 62 -12.91 -14.59 -34.75
C PRO A 62 -12.68 -15.88 -35.55
N GLY A 63 -13.58 -16.84 -35.39
CA GLY A 63 -13.73 -17.96 -36.32
C GLY A 63 -14.34 -17.51 -37.65
#